data_AF-A0A4S3ZZR5-F1
#
_entry.id   AF-A0A4S3ZZR5-F1
#
_cell.length_a   1.000
_cell.length_b   1.000
_cell.length_c   1.000
_cell.angle_alpha   90.00
_cell.angle_beta   90.00
_cell.angle_gamma   90.00
#
_symmetry.space_group_name_H-M   'P 1'
#
loop_
_entity.id
_entity.type
_entity.pdbx_description
1 polymer ?
#
loop_
_entity_poly.entity_id
_entity_poly.type
_entity_poly.pdbx_seq_one_letter_code
_entity_poly.pdbx_strand_id
1 'polypeptide(L)'
;MKNSIILLLMISLFSCQSKKDTDTTENNTAEASKTTVDYKVAIQFISDYAHFLDHSTDPKTTLSWIQHNQLLTSGFKENYTRIIEEAWKTDPELGLGFDPVFDGQDYPDNNYTITAIDSLSGFVTVSSDSWKEFVVVMRVTQNGKQSLVDGSGIINIPENKRAQR
;
A
#
# COMPACT_ATOMS: atom_id res chain seq x y z
N MET A 1 2.30 30.48 -67.28
CA MET A 1 2.51 30.86 -65.87
C MET A 1 3.47 29.86 -65.25
N LYS A 2 4.56 30.39 -64.68
CA LYS A 2 5.52 29.82 -63.73
C LYS A 2 5.56 28.29 -63.52
N ASN A 3 6.69 27.73 -63.92
CA ASN A 3 7.35 26.58 -63.29
C ASN A 3 7.42 26.75 -61.75
N SER A 4 7.40 25.64 -61.01
CA SER A 4 8.47 25.24 -60.10
C SER A 4 8.06 24.01 -59.27
N ILE A 5 8.73 22.87 -59.50
CA ILE A 5 9.78 22.30 -58.64
C ILE A 5 9.20 21.49 -57.47
N ILE A 6 9.19 20.17 -57.68
CA ILE A 6 8.98 19.12 -56.68
C ILE A 6 10.21 19.10 -55.77
N LEU A 7 10.03 19.34 -54.48
CA LEU A 7 11.08 19.20 -53.47
C LEU A 7 10.95 17.85 -52.78
N LEU A 8 11.85 16.94 -53.15
CA LEU A 8 12.15 15.68 -52.44
C LEU A 8 12.58 16.00 -51.00
N LEU A 9 11.89 15.44 -50.00
CA LEU A 9 12.38 15.42 -48.63
C LEU A 9 13.30 14.21 -48.45
N MET A 10 14.60 14.50 -48.26
CA MET A 10 15.69 13.56 -48.10
C MET A 10 15.54 12.72 -46.82
N ILE A 11 15.70 11.41 -47.00
CA ILE A 11 15.84 10.40 -45.95
C ILE A 11 17.24 10.52 -45.36
N SER A 12 17.36 10.91 -44.09
CA SER A 12 18.62 10.86 -43.35
C SER A 12 18.81 9.48 -42.71
N LEU A 13 19.55 8.62 -43.41
CA LEU A 13 20.14 7.42 -42.81
C LEU A 13 21.36 7.83 -41.97
N PHE A 14 21.19 7.90 -40.66
CA PHE A 14 22.32 7.91 -39.73
C PHE A 14 22.94 6.51 -39.69
N SER A 15 23.97 6.30 -40.52
CA SER A 15 24.86 5.14 -40.43
C SER A 15 25.90 5.41 -39.35
N CYS A 16 25.68 4.84 -38.16
CA CYS A 16 26.71 4.74 -37.14
C CYS A 16 27.46 3.41 -37.34
N GLN A 17 28.59 3.45 -38.05
CA GLN A 17 29.57 2.37 -38.02
C GLN A 17 30.50 2.59 -36.82
N SER A 18 30.31 1.80 -35.76
CA SER A 18 31.35 1.58 -34.76
C SER A 18 31.92 0.17 -34.92
N LYS A 19 33.24 0.11 -34.89
CA LYS A 19 34.09 -1.06 -35.15
C LYS A 19 33.72 -2.25 -34.26
N LYS A 20 33.70 -3.45 -34.85
CA LYS A 20 33.87 -4.73 -34.16
C LYS A 20 35.36 -4.92 -33.86
N ASP A 21 35.68 -5.16 -32.59
CA ASP A 21 36.42 -6.33 -32.12
C ASP A 21 36.80 -6.13 -30.65
N THR A 22 36.16 -6.87 -29.75
CA THR A 22 36.82 -7.85 -28.87
C THR A 22 35.77 -8.41 -27.92
N ASP A 23 35.67 -9.73 -27.98
CA ASP A 23 34.93 -10.61 -27.09
C ASP A 23 35.35 -10.39 -25.63
N THR A 24 34.44 -9.88 -24.81
CA THR A 24 34.43 -10.16 -23.38
C THR A 24 32.98 -10.19 -22.98
N THR A 25 32.43 -11.40 -22.99
CA THR A 25 31.16 -11.73 -22.36
C THR A 25 31.32 -11.50 -20.85
N GLU A 26 31.19 -10.26 -20.40
CA GLU A 26 30.79 -9.96 -19.03
C GLU A 26 29.32 -10.33 -18.93
N ASN A 27 29.06 -11.52 -18.39
CA ASN A 27 27.77 -11.87 -17.83
C ASN A 27 27.51 -10.96 -16.61
N ASN A 28 27.18 -9.70 -16.86
CA ASN A 28 26.43 -8.89 -15.92
C ASN A 28 24.98 -9.36 -16.00
N THR A 29 24.74 -10.58 -15.51
CA THR A 29 23.45 -10.93 -14.94
C THR A 29 23.25 -9.95 -13.81
N ALA A 30 22.57 -8.83 -14.10
CA ALA A 30 22.00 -7.98 -13.08
C ALA A 30 21.12 -8.90 -12.24
N GLU A 31 21.70 -9.35 -11.12
CA GLU A 31 21.02 -10.10 -10.11
C GLU A 31 19.82 -9.23 -9.74
N ALA A 32 18.63 -9.66 -10.16
CA ALA A 32 17.40 -9.01 -9.79
C ALA A 32 17.38 -9.05 -8.26
N SER A 33 17.77 -7.93 -7.64
CA SER A 33 17.78 -7.74 -6.20
C SER A 33 16.45 -8.25 -5.68
N LYS A 34 16.50 -9.40 -5.00
CA LYS A 34 15.32 -10.06 -4.47
C LYS A 34 14.79 -9.14 -3.39
N THR A 35 13.85 -8.26 -3.76
CA THR A 35 13.24 -7.32 -2.84
C THR A 35 12.53 -8.12 -1.77
N THR A 36 12.99 -7.98 -0.53
CA THR A 36 12.38 -8.63 0.62
C THR A 36 11.28 -7.71 1.16
N VAL A 37 10.16 -8.31 1.57
CA VAL A 37 9.05 -7.56 2.17
C VAL A 37 9.47 -7.06 3.55
N ASP A 38 9.39 -5.75 3.76
CA ASP A 38 9.57 -5.14 5.08
C ASP A 38 8.23 -5.04 5.80
N TYR A 39 8.00 -5.98 6.72
CA TYR A 39 6.78 -6.02 7.53
C TYR A 39 6.70 -4.92 8.58
N LYS A 40 7.79 -4.18 8.86
CA LYS A 40 7.75 -3.04 9.79
C LYS A 40 6.82 -1.93 9.33
N VAL A 41 6.51 -1.87 8.03
CA VAL A 41 5.50 -0.95 7.48
C VAL A 41 4.15 -1.09 8.18
N ALA A 42 3.78 -2.29 8.66
CA ALA A 42 2.55 -2.52 9.40
C ALA A 42 2.55 -1.80 10.75
N ILE A 43 3.66 -1.89 11.50
CA ILE A 43 3.82 -1.20 12.79
C ILE A 43 3.86 0.32 12.59
N GLN A 44 4.57 0.78 11.57
CA GLN A 44 4.61 2.21 11.25
C GLN A 44 3.21 2.73 10.95
N PHE A 45 2.47 2.08 10.05
CA PHE A 45 1.13 2.49 9.67
C PHE A 45 0.16 2.53 10.86
N ILE A 46 0.09 1.45 11.65
CA ILE A 46 -0.90 1.37 12.74
C ILE A 46 -0.58 2.38 13.86
N SER A 47 0.71 2.63 14.13
CA SER A 47 1.13 3.64 15.10
C SER A 47 0.82 5.05 14.61
N ASP A 48 1.11 5.35 13.33
CA ASP A 48 0.79 6.64 12.73
C ASP A 48 -0.72 6.89 12.70
N TYR A 49 -1.51 5.84 12.49
CA TYR A 49 -2.96 5.91 12.50
C TYR A 49 -3.53 6.19 13.89
N ALA A 50 -3.09 5.45 14.92
CA ALA A 50 -3.48 5.71 16.30
C ALA A 50 -3.17 7.15 16.72
N HIS A 51 -1.92 7.61 16.47
CA HIS A 51 -1.50 8.97 16.78
C HIS A 51 -2.30 10.04 16.00
N PHE A 52 -2.69 9.75 14.76
CA PHE A 52 -3.56 10.65 14.00
C PHE A 52 -4.93 10.80 14.68
N LEU A 53 -5.53 9.69 15.12
CA LEU A 53 -6.86 9.70 15.73
C LEU A 53 -6.91 10.40 17.10
N ASP A 54 -5.80 10.46 17.84
CA ASP A 54 -5.67 11.27 19.06
C ASP A 54 -6.01 12.75 18.84
N HIS A 55 -5.86 13.23 17.60
CA HIS A 55 -6.07 14.63 17.23
C HIS A 55 -7.37 14.87 16.45
N SER A 56 -7.95 13.82 15.84
CA SER A 56 -9.20 13.92 15.11
C SER A 56 -9.83 12.55 14.87
N THR A 57 -11.08 12.39 15.29
CA THR A 57 -11.92 11.24 14.96
C THR A 57 -13.00 11.59 13.92
N ASP A 58 -12.92 12.78 13.31
CA ASP A 58 -13.85 13.20 12.27
C ASP A 58 -13.72 12.26 11.05
N PRO A 59 -14.81 11.63 10.58
CA PRO A 59 -14.76 10.66 9.49
C PRO A 59 -14.20 11.22 8.18
N LYS A 60 -14.49 12.50 7.85
CA LYS A 60 -13.99 13.12 6.61
C LYS A 60 -12.50 13.39 6.68
N THR A 61 -12.03 13.86 7.83
CA THR A 61 -10.61 14.09 8.10
C THR A 61 -9.83 12.77 8.08
N THR A 62 -10.38 11.71 8.68
CA THR A 62 -9.82 10.36 8.66
C THR A 62 -9.75 9.79 7.24
N LEU A 63 -10.83 9.92 6.47
CA LEU A 63 -10.85 9.52 5.06
C LEU A 63 -9.76 10.25 4.26
N SER A 64 -9.64 11.57 4.43
CA SER A 64 -8.61 12.36 3.77
C SER A 64 -7.21 11.88 4.14
N TRP A 65 -6.95 11.59 5.42
CA TRP A 65 -5.66 11.07 5.87
C TRP A 65 -5.32 9.73 5.23
N ILE A 66 -6.28 8.80 5.19
CA ILE A 66 -6.11 7.48 4.53
C ILE A 66 -5.78 7.65 3.04
N GLN A 67 -6.48 8.54 2.32
CA GLN A 67 -6.23 8.76 0.89
C GLN A 67 -4.81 9.27 0.60
N HIS A 68 -4.25 10.09 1.49
CA HIS A 68 -2.91 10.68 1.30
C HIS A 68 -1.78 9.84 1.92
N ASN A 69 -2.08 8.81 2.70
CA ASN A 69 -1.07 7.99 3.36
C ASN A 69 -0.20 7.21 2.34
N GLN A 70 1.12 7.29 2.47
CA GLN A 70 2.10 6.71 1.54
C GLN A 70 2.49 5.26 1.86
N LEU A 71 2.00 4.73 2.98
CA LEU A 71 2.22 3.36 3.43
C LEU A 71 1.12 2.41 2.96
N LEU A 72 0.10 2.93 2.28
CA LEU A 72 -1.09 2.19 1.85
C LEU A 72 -1.10 1.95 0.34
N THR A 73 -1.61 0.78 -0.05
CA THR A 73 -1.92 0.52 -1.47
C THR A 73 -3.13 1.34 -1.93
N SER A 74 -3.29 1.50 -3.25
CA SER A 74 -4.52 2.08 -3.81
C SER A 74 -5.74 1.22 -3.45
N GLY A 75 -5.60 -0.11 -3.50
CA GLY A 75 -6.68 -1.04 -3.15
C GLY A 75 -7.13 -0.95 -1.68
N PHE A 76 -6.23 -0.65 -0.75
CA PHE A 76 -6.60 -0.32 0.63
C PHE A 76 -7.47 0.94 0.66
N LYS A 77 -6.99 2.01 0.03
CA LYS A 77 -7.63 3.34 0.03
C LYS A 77 -9.02 3.28 -0.59
N GLU A 78 -9.16 2.59 -1.72
CA GLU A 78 -10.45 2.41 -2.41
C GLU A 78 -11.44 1.65 -1.54
N ASN A 79 -11.02 0.55 -0.93
CA ASN A 79 -11.92 -0.24 -0.08
C ASN A 79 -12.25 0.41 1.25
N TYR A 80 -11.33 1.17 1.85
CA TYR A 80 -11.66 2.02 3.00
C TYR A 80 -12.76 3.02 2.65
N THR A 81 -12.58 3.78 1.55
CA THR A 81 -13.60 4.76 1.08
C THR A 81 -14.94 4.08 0.89
N ARG A 82 -14.94 2.95 0.16
CA ARG A 82 -16.17 2.20 -0.13
C ARG A 82 -16.88 1.77 1.16
N ILE A 83 -16.16 1.20 2.13
CA ILE A 83 -16.74 0.78 3.42
C ILE A 83 -17.39 1.96 4.14
N ILE A 84 -16.69 3.10 4.23
CA ILE A 84 -17.20 4.29 4.93
C ILE A 84 -18.42 4.87 4.20
N GLU A 85 -18.37 5.01 2.88
CA GLU A 85 -19.48 5.53 2.08
C GLU A 85 -20.72 4.63 2.11
N GLU A 86 -20.53 3.31 2.01
CA GLU A 86 -21.61 2.32 2.11
C GLU A 86 -22.25 2.36 3.51
N ALA A 87 -21.45 2.49 4.56
CA ALA A 87 -21.95 2.58 5.93
C ALA A 87 -22.79 3.84 6.15
N TRP A 88 -22.32 5.03 5.74
CA TRP A 88 -23.09 6.28 5.84
C TRP A 88 -24.36 6.29 4.98
N LYS A 89 -24.33 5.61 3.83
CA LYS A 89 -25.54 5.43 3.01
C LYS A 89 -26.56 4.53 3.70
N THR A 90 -26.10 3.53 4.44
CA THR A 90 -26.95 2.55 5.11
C THR A 90 -27.52 3.09 6.42
N ASP A 91 -26.68 3.72 7.23
CA ASP A 91 -27.05 4.36 8.49
C ASP A 91 -26.42 5.76 8.56
N PRO A 92 -27.17 6.81 8.18
CA PRO A 92 -26.68 8.19 8.23
C PRO A 92 -26.48 8.77 9.63
N GLU A 93 -26.95 8.10 10.69
CA GLU A 93 -26.78 8.58 12.07
C GLU A 93 -25.54 7.97 12.71
N LEU A 94 -25.27 6.68 12.46
CA LEU A 94 -24.19 5.92 13.09
C LEU A 94 -22.99 5.65 12.17
N GLY A 95 -23.21 5.58 10.86
CA GLY A 95 -22.21 5.07 9.92
C GLY A 95 -21.86 3.61 10.22
N LEU A 96 -20.57 3.31 10.37
CA LEU A 96 -20.10 1.94 10.60
C LEU A 96 -20.26 1.49 12.07
N GLY A 97 -20.25 2.41 13.03
CA GLY A 97 -20.33 2.12 14.47
C GLY A 97 -19.06 1.53 15.11
N PHE A 98 -17.99 1.37 14.34
CA PHE A 98 -16.64 0.96 14.79
C PHE A 98 -15.59 1.39 13.76
N ASP A 99 -14.30 1.30 14.13
CA ASP A 99 -13.18 1.61 13.26
C ASP A 99 -12.83 0.40 12.36
N PRO A 100 -12.80 0.56 11.02
CA PRO A 100 -12.56 -0.57 10.11
C PRO A 100 -11.08 -1.00 10.02
N VAL A 101 -10.14 -0.13 10.39
CA VAL A 101 -8.69 -0.43 10.42
C VAL A 101 -8.36 -1.27 11.63
N PHE A 102 -8.89 -0.89 12.80
CA PHE A 102 -8.73 -1.64 14.04
C PHE A 102 -9.70 -2.81 14.16
N ASP A 103 -10.81 -2.79 13.41
CA ASP A 103 -11.94 -3.73 13.55
C ASP A 103 -12.45 -3.76 15.00
N GLY A 104 -12.71 -2.56 15.55
CA GLY A 104 -13.09 -2.38 16.95
C GLY A 104 -13.46 -0.93 17.27
N GLN A 105 -13.96 -0.70 18.48
CA GLN A 105 -14.31 0.65 18.96
C GLN A 105 -13.15 1.35 19.65
N ASP A 106 -12.31 0.60 20.35
CA ASP A 106 -11.15 1.09 21.09
C ASP A 106 -9.85 0.52 20.53
N TYR A 107 -8.75 1.22 20.77
CA TYR A 107 -7.40 0.86 20.36
C TYR A 107 -6.38 1.35 21.39
N PRO A 108 -5.20 0.73 21.48
CA PRO A 108 -4.12 1.22 22.32
C PRO A 108 -3.41 2.42 21.67
N ASP A 109 -2.97 3.38 22.47
CA ASP A 109 -2.32 4.58 21.93
C ASP A 109 -0.98 4.28 21.23
N ASN A 110 -0.24 3.26 21.70
CA ASN A 110 1.13 2.97 21.26
C ASN A 110 1.59 1.54 21.62
N ASN A 111 2.90 1.29 21.53
CA ASN A 111 3.59 0.04 21.84
C ASN A 111 3.14 -1.17 21.00
N TYR A 112 2.85 -0.91 19.73
CA TYR A 112 2.50 -1.94 18.77
C TYR A 112 3.69 -2.86 18.45
N THR A 113 3.44 -4.16 18.46
CA THR A 113 4.45 -5.19 18.16
C THR A 113 3.89 -6.26 17.21
N ILE A 114 4.75 -6.80 16.34
CA ILE A 114 4.39 -7.93 15.46
C ILE A 114 4.55 -9.21 16.28
N THR A 115 3.46 -9.97 16.42
CA THR A 115 3.45 -11.24 17.16
C THR A 115 3.50 -12.46 16.25
N ALA A 116 3.08 -12.32 14.99
CA ALA A 116 3.16 -13.38 13.99
C ALA A 116 3.29 -12.83 12.57
N ILE A 117 3.98 -13.58 11.71
CA ILE A 117 4.12 -13.30 10.27
C ILE A 117 3.87 -14.60 9.50
N ASP A 118 2.88 -14.58 8.61
CA ASP A 118 2.72 -15.57 7.53
C ASP A 118 3.30 -14.96 6.25
N SER A 119 4.58 -15.26 5.99
CA SER A 119 5.32 -14.66 4.89
C SER A 119 4.89 -15.16 3.50
N LEU A 120 4.15 -16.27 3.43
CA LEU A 120 3.64 -16.81 2.17
C LEU A 120 2.45 -15.98 1.67
N SER A 121 1.57 -15.57 2.58
CA SER A 121 0.39 -14.77 2.25
C SER A 121 0.58 -13.26 2.48
N GLY A 122 1.65 -12.87 3.18
CA GLY A 122 1.92 -11.51 3.61
C GLY A 122 1.07 -11.05 4.80
N PHE A 123 0.43 -11.97 5.53
CA PHE A 123 -0.35 -11.61 6.71
C PHE A 123 0.57 -11.38 7.91
N VAL A 124 0.29 -10.34 8.69
CA VAL A 124 0.97 -10.05 9.94
C VAL A 124 -0.07 -9.84 11.03
N THR A 125 0.23 -10.36 12.21
CA THR A 125 -0.55 -10.13 13.42
C THR A 125 0.16 -9.09 14.26
N VAL A 126 -0.54 -8.01 14.57
CA VAL A 126 -0.05 -6.92 15.42
C VAL A 126 -0.86 -6.91 16.70
N SER A 127 -0.17 -6.71 17.82
CA SER A 127 -0.76 -6.50 19.15
C SER A 127 -0.14 -5.26 19.79
N SER A 128 -0.52 -4.93 21.02
CA SER A 128 0.15 -3.91 21.83
C SER A 128 0.56 -4.46 23.18
N ASP A 129 1.76 -4.11 23.61
CA ASP A 129 2.27 -4.51 24.93
C ASP A 129 1.43 -3.91 26.08
N SER A 130 0.74 -2.80 25.84
CA SER A 130 -0.15 -2.16 26.82
C SER A 130 -1.53 -2.81 26.92
N TRP A 131 -1.94 -3.57 25.89
CA TRP A 131 -3.23 -4.26 25.84
C TRP A 131 -3.11 -5.57 25.07
N LYS A 132 -2.88 -6.67 25.80
CA LYS A 132 -2.55 -7.98 25.21
C LYS A 132 -3.70 -8.60 24.42
N GLU A 133 -4.94 -8.28 24.79
CA GLU A 133 -6.15 -8.73 24.12
C GLU A 133 -6.41 -7.95 22.82
N PHE A 134 -5.80 -6.77 22.65
CA PHE A 134 -5.82 -6.08 21.37
C PHE A 134 -5.00 -6.85 20.34
N VAL A 135 -5.67 -7.28 19.28
CA VAL A 135 -5.07 -7.95 18.13
C VAL A 135 -5.70 -7.38 16.87
N VAL A 136 -4.86 -7.06 15.89
CA VAL A 136 -5.29 -6.72 14.53
C VAL A 136 -4.49 -7.54 13.53
N VAL A 137 -5.17 -8.09 12.54
CA VAL A 137 -4.53 -8.76 11.41
C VAL A 137 -4.44 -7.79 10.26
N MET A 138 -3.25 -7.69 9.68
CA MET A 138 -2.94 -6.83 8.55
C MET A 138 -2.31 -7.63 7.43
N ARG A 139 -2.32 -7.09 6.22
CA ARG A 139 -1.66 -7.69 5.06
C ARG A 139 -0.67 -6.71 4.47
N VAL A 140 0.58 -7.13 4.32
CA VAL A 140 1.64 -6.36 3.67
C VAL A 140 1.93 -6.98 2.31
N THR A 141 2.06 -6.13 1.30
CA THR A 141 2.41 -6.53 -0.07
C THR A 141 3.59 -5.73 -0.58
N GLN A 142 4.25 -6.26 -1.61
CA GLN A 142 5.32 -5.58 -2.32
C GLN A 142 4.77 -4.91 -3.58
N ASN A 143 4.95 -3.59 -3.70
CA ASN A 143 4.68 -2.85 -4.92
C ASN A 143 5.99 -2.26 -5.45
N GLY A 144 6.60 -2.93 -6.43
CA GLY A 144 7.93 -2.60 -6.92
C GLY A 144 8.98 -2.75 -5.81
N LYS A 145 9.62 -1.64 -5.42
CA LYS A 145 10.66 -1.61 -4.37
C LYS A 145 10.10 -1.30 -2.97
N GLN A 146 8.83 -0.96 -2.85
CA GLN A 146 8.21 -0.55 -1.59
C GLN A 146 7.31 -1.65 -1.03
N SER A 147 7.40 -1.89 0.28
CA SER A 147 6.40 -2.66 1.02
C SER A 147 5.30 -1.72 1.49
N LEU A 148 4.05 -2.13 1.30
CA LEU A 148 2.85 -1.34 1.59
C LEU A 148 1.83 -2.21 2.34
N VAL A 149 1.03 -1.58 3.19
CA VAL A 149 -0.14 -2.22 3.81
C VAL A 149 -1.28 -2.24 2.80
N ASP A 150 -1.75 -3.45 2.50
CA ASP A 150 -2.85 -3.72 1.57
C ASP A 150 -4.16 -4.04 2.30
N GLY A 151 -4.09 -4.46 3.57
CA GLY A 151 -5.27 -4.69 4.40
C GLY A 151 -5.01 -4.54 5.89
N SER A 152 -6.06 -4.25 6.65
CA SER A 152 -6.09 -4.14 8.12
C SER A 152 -7.52 -4.30 8.61
N GLY A 153 -7.73 -4.97 9.75
CA GLY A 153 -9.06 -5.11 10.34
C GLY A 153 -10.04 -5.76 9.37
N ILE A 154 -11.07 -5.04 8.94
CA ILE A 154 -12.03 -5.54 7.92
C ILE A 154 -11.66 -5.19 6.48
N ILE A 155 -10.68 -4.29 6.28
CA ILE A 155 -10.28 -3.77 4.97
C ILE A 155 -9.36 -4.78 4.31
N ASN A 156 -9.79 -5.39 3.21
CA ASN A 156 -9.00 -6.36 2.43
C ASN A 156 -8.49 -7.58 3.23
N ILE A 157 -9.11 -7.87 4.38
CA ILE A 157 -8.83 -9.07 5.17
C ILE A 157 -10.06 -10.01 5.09
N PRO A 158 -9.88 -11.25 4.61
CA PRO A 158 -10.94 -12.26 4.64
C PRO A 158 -11.44 -12.52 6.06
N GLU A 159 -12.74 -12.74 6.25
CA GLU A 159 -13.35 -12.94 7.57
C GLU A 159 -12.67 -14.04 8.39
N ASN A 160 -12.35 -15.17 7.75
CA ASN A 160 -11.66 -16.30 8.39
C ASN A 160 -10.19 -16.03 8.75
N LYS A 161 -9.67 -14.84 8.45
CA LYS A 161 -8.32 -14.37 8.79
C LYS A 161 -8.34 -13.18 9.75
N ARG A 162 -9.50 -12.59 10.03
CA ARG A 162 -9.60 -11.46 10.98
C ARG A 162 -9.34 -11.95 12.40
N ALA A 163 -8.91 -11.02 13.26
CA ALA A 163 -8.87 -11.27 14.69
C ALA A 163 -10.29 -11.62 15.17
N GLN A 164 -10.39 -12.55 16.12
CA GLN A 164 -11.68 -12.87 16.74
C GLN A 164 -12.07 -11.73 17.68
N ARG A 165 -13.35 -11.37 17.68
CA ARG A 165 -13.95 -10.34 18.52
C ARG A 165 -14.98 -10.95 19.45
#